data_AF-A0AAW5TN48-F1
#
_entry.id   AF-A0AAW5TN48-F1
#
_cell.length_a   1.000
_cell.length_b   1.000
_cell.length_c   1.000
_cell.angle_alpha   90.00
_cell.angle_beta   90.00
_cell.angle_gamma   90.00
#
_symmetry.space_group_name_H-M   'P 1'
#
loop_
_entity.id
_entity.type
_entity.pdbx_description
1 polymer ?
#
loop_
_entity_poly.entity_id
_entity_poly.type
_entity_poly.pdbx_seq_one_letter_code
_entity_poly.pdbx_strand_id
1 'polypeptide(L)'
;MAKLSEFIPKAFASTWRAALNSNILNIVEKGGRGSGKSSDIAHIITQLLMRYAVNAVGIRYVDNTLEQSIYEQMKWVLKSKA
;
A
#
# COMPACT_ATOMS: atom_id res chain seq x y z
N MET A 1 12.63 -3.04 16.58
CA MET A 1 11.87 -2.48 15.44
C MET A 1 12.08 -3.38 14.23
N ALA A 2 11.01 -3.82 13.57
CA ALA A 2 11.11 -4.58 12.31
C ALA A 2 11.68 -3.70 11.19
N LYS A 3 12.47 -4.29 10.29
CA LYS A 3 13.04 -3.56 9.14
C LYS A 3 11.98 -3.35 8.07
N LEU A 4 11.99 -2.19 7.41
CA LEU A 4 11.04 -1.90 6.33
C LEU A 4 11.10 -2.94 5.19
N SER A 5 12.30 -3.47 4.94
CA SER A 5 12.55 -4.53 3.95
C SER A 5 11.85 -5.86 4.26
N GLU A 6 11.31 -6.04 5.47
CA GLU A 6 10.49 -7.21 5.82
C GLU A 6 9.03 -7.06 5.36
N PHE A 7 8.61 -5.84 5.00
CA PHE A 7 7.24 -5.53 4.60
C PHE A 7 7.14 -5.15 3.12
N ILE A 8 8.14 -4.43 2.61
CA ILE A 8 8.15 -3.92 1.23
C ILE A 8 9.30 -4.61 0.47
N PRO A 9 9.00 -5.46 -0.53
CA PRO A 9 9.99 -6.09 -1.39
C PRO A 9 10.83 -5.07 -2.14
N LYS A 10 12.05 -5.46 -2.53
CA LYS A 10 12.95 -4.59 -3.32
C LYS A 10 12.30 -4.05 -4.60
N ALA A 11 11.39 -4.81 -5.21
CA ALA A 11 10.65 -4.40 -6.40
C ALA A 11 9.82 -3.12 -6.19
N PHE A 12 9.36 -2.85 -4.97
CA PHE A 12 8.54 -1.69 -4.60
C PHE A 12 9.32 -0.61 -3.85
N ALA A 13 10.66 -0.73 -3.78
CA ALA A 13 11.48 0.25 -3.10
C ALA A 13 11.49 1.62 -3.81
N SER A 14 11.27 1.65 -5.14
CA SER A 14 11.06 2.89 -5.91
C SER A 14 9.73 3.54 -5.53
N THR A 15 8.65 2.75 -5.47
CA THR A 15 7.30 3.19 -5.07
C THR A 15 7.32 3.77 -3.66
N TRP A 16 7.97 3.10 -2.71
CA TRP A 16 8.14 3.62 -1.35
C TRP A 16 8.86 4.98 -1.32
N ARG A 17 9.98 5.11 -2.03
CA ARG A 17 10.71 6.39 -2.11
C ARG A 17 9.88 7.49 -2.75
N ALA A 18 9.12 7.14 -3.80
CA ALA A 18 8.24 8.08 -4.46
C ALA A 18 7.12 8.56 -3.51
N ALA A 19 6.55 7.66 -2.70
CA ALA A 19 5.48 7.98 -1.75
C ALA A 19 5.94 8.92 -0.61
N LEU A 20 7.24 8.96 -0.32
CA LEU A 20 7.83 9.90 0.64
C LEU A 20 8.23 11.24 0.04
N ASN A 21 8.23 11.37 -1.29
CA ASN A 21 8.68 12.58 -1.97
C ASN A 21 7.50 13.54 -2.20
N SER A 22 7.49 14.66 -1.48
CA SER A 22 6.45 15.68 -1.59
C SER A 22 6.34 16.36 -2.97
N ASN A 23 7.35 16.20 -3.83
CA ASN A 23 7.31 16.72 -5.20
C ASN A 23 6.62 15.77 -6.20
N ILE A 24 6.24 14.55 -5.77
CA ILE A 24 5.56 13.57 -6.61
C ILE A 24 4.09 13.53 -6.22
N LEU A 25 3.23 14.02 -7.12
CA LEU A 25 1.78 14.03 -6.90
C LEU A 25 1.12 12.67 -7.20
N ASN A 26 1.56 11.99 -8.27
CA ASN A 26 0.91 10.79 -8.78
C ASN A 26 1.91 9.63 -8.90
N ILE A 27 1.55 8.47 -8.35
CA ILE A 27 2.31 7.22 -8.44
C ILE A 27 1.40 6.16 -9.04
N VAL A 28 1.85 5.51 -10.12
CA VAL A 28 1.04 4.52 -10.84
C VAL A 28 1.82 3.22 -10.99
N GLU A 29 1.36 2.18 -10.29
CA GLU A 29 1.88 0.82 -10.40
C GLU A 29 1.08 0.04 -11.46
N LYS A 30 1.66 -0.15 -12.65
CA LYS A 30 1.06 -0.95 -13.73
C LYS A 30 1.61 -2.37 -13.71
N GLY A 31 0.76 -3.37 -13.96
CA GLY A 31 1.23 -4.75 -14.12
C GLY A 31 0.12 -5.80 -14.14
N GLY A 32 0.48 -7.05 -14.42
CA GLY A 32 -0.44 -8.18 -14.54
C GLY A 32 -0.91 -8.78 -13.21
N ARG A 33 -1.61 -9.92 -13.31
CA ARG A 33 -2.05 -10.73 -12.17
C ARG A 33 -0.83 -11.30 -11.42
N GLY A 34 -0.90 -11.30 -10.09
CA GLY A 34 0.14 -11.91 -9.23
C GLY A 34 1.39 -11.06 -9.01
N SER A 35 1.44 -9.83 -9.51
CA SER A 35 2.65 -8.99 -9.43
C SER A 35 2.85 -8.24 -8.10
N GLY A 36 2.18 -8.64 -7.01
CA GLY A 36 2.34 -8.05 -5.66
C GLY A 36 1.70 -6.68 -5.41
N LYS A 37 1.47 -5.86 -6.45
CA LYS A 37 1.04 -4.44 -6.37
C LYS A 37 0.03 -4.12 -5.27
N SER A 38 -1.10 -4.81 -5.21
CA SER A 38 -2.15 -4.51 -4.23
C SER A 38 -1.69 -4.71 -2.79
N SER A 39 -0.95 -5.78 -2.51
CA SER A 39 -0.45 -6.10 -1.18
C SER A 39 0.67 -5.13 -0.78
N ASP A 40 1.55 -4.76 -1.70
CA ASP A 40 2.66 -3.85 -1.43
C ASP A 40 2.20 -2.39 -1.28
N ILE A 41 1.22 -1.95 -2.09
CA ILE A 41 0.58 -0.63 -1.91
C ILE A 41 -0.14 -0.56 -0.56
N ALA A 42 -0.85 -1.62 -0.15
CA ALA A 42 -1.50 -1.65 1.16
C ALA A 42 -0.49 -1.52 2.31
N HIS A 43 0.69 -2.16 2.20
CA HIS A 43 1.79 -1.95 3.15
C HIS A 43 2.30 -0.51 3.15
N ILE A 44 2.55 0.07 1.97
CA ILE A 44 3.03 1.46 1.85
C ILE A 44 2.05 2.42 2.52
N ILE A 45 0.75 2.33 2.18
CA ILE A 45 -0.28 3.20 2.76
C ILE A 45 -0.37 3.02 4.28
N THR A 46 -0.34 1.78 4.77
CA THR A 46 -0.36 1.51 6.21
C THR A 46 0.85 2.13 6.91
N GLN A 47 2.05 2.01 6.33
CA GLN A 47 3.26 2.63 6.88
C GLN A 47 3.18 4.15 6.90
N LEU A 48 2.57 4.79 5.90
CA LEU A 48 2.37 6.24 5.89
C LEU A 48 1.39 6.69 6.99
N LEU A 49 0.25 6.00 7.13
CA LEU A 49 -0.74 6.26 8.17
C LEU A 49 -0.15 6.11 9.59
N MET A 50 0.74 5.13 9.80
CA MET A 50 1.38 4.90 11.10
C MET A 50 2.48 5.92 11.44
N ARG A 51 3.07 6.58 10.44
CA ARG A 51 4.26 7.45 10.61
C ARG A 51 3.92 8.94 10.56
N TYR A 52 2.83 9.29 9.90
CA TYR A 52 2.45 10.68 9.64
C TYR A 52 0.98 10.90 9.96
N ALA A 53 0.64 12.12 10.38
CA ALA A 53 -0.73 12.55 10.57
C ALA A 53 -1.42 12.80 9.22
N VAL A 54 -1.71 11.72 8.48
CA VAL A 54 -2.30 11.76 7.14
C VAL A 54 -3.56 10.89 7.09
N ASN A 55 -4.44 11.19 6.14
CA ASN A 55 -5.63 10.40 5.84
C ASN A 55 -5.46 9.70 4.49
N ALA A 56 -6.06 8.52 4.33
CA ALA A 56 -6.07 7.78 3.06
C ALA A 56 -7.50 7.47 2.63
N VAL A 57 -7.77 7.54 1.33
CA VAL A 57 -9.07 7.19 0.73
C VAL A 57 -8.88 6.05 -0.29
N GLY A 58 -9.64 4.97 -0.11
CA GLY A 58 -9.68 3.85 -1.06
C GLY A 58 -10.86 4.01 -2.01
N ILE A 59 -10.60 4.06 -3.31
CA ILE A 59 -11.64 4.28 -4.34
C ILE A 59 -11.64 3.11 -5.31
N ARG A 60 -12.83 2.66 -5.72
CA ARG A 60 -13.02 1.64 -6.75
C ARG A 60 -14.19 2.02 -7.64
N TYR A 61 -14.11 1.67 -8.92
CA TYR A 61 -15.19 1.92 -9.87
C TYR A 61 -16.46 1.10 -9.59
N VAL A 62 -16.31 -0.16 -9.14
CA VAL A 62 -17.42 -1.04 -8.78
C VAL A 62 -17.48 -1.25 -7.27
N ASP A 63 -18.54 -0.73 -6.65
CA ASP A 63 -18.70 -0.67 -5.20
C ASP A 63 -18.80 -2.05 -4.53
N ASN A 64 -19.58 -2.97 -5.11
CA ASN A 64 -19.90 -4.30 -4.53
C ASN A 64 -18.69 -5.21 -4.23
N THR A 65 -17.47 -4.79 -4.57
CA THR A 65 -16.23 -5.54 -4.36
C THR A 65 -15.20 -4.78 -3.52
N LEU A 66 -15.55 -3.61 -2.97
CA LEU A 66 -14.64 -2.77 -2.18
C LEU A 66 -14.22 -3.47 -0.89
N GLU A 67 -15.17 -4.14 -0.21
CA GLU A 67 -14.91 -4.93 0.99
C GLU A 67 -13.91 -6.06 0.71
N GLN A 68 -14.20 -6.90 -0.29
CA GLN A 68 -13.37 -8.06 -0.66
C GLN A 68 -12.00 -7.67 -1.26
N SER A 69 -11.77 -6.38 -1.51
CA SER A 69 -10.52 -5.90 -2.09
C SER A 69 -9.76 -4.99 -1.14
N ILE A 70 -10.05 -3.69 -1.14
CA ILE A 70 -9.27 -2.70 -0.41
C ILE A 70 -9.33 -2.99 1.08
N TYR A 71 -10.53 -3.23 1.62
CA TYR A 71 -10.70 -3.43 3.05
C TYR A 71 -10.01 -4.70 3.55
N GLU A 72 -10.21 -5.85 2.88
CA GLU A 72 -9.53 -7.08 3.26
C GLU A 72 -8.00 -7.02 3.06
N GLN A 73 -7.49 -6.31 2.06
CA GLN A 73 -6.03 -6.10 1.92
C GLN A 73 -5.47 -5.30 3.10
N MET A 74 -6.15 -4.24 3.53
CA MET A 74 -5.73 -3.45 4.69
C MET A 74 -5.81 -4.27 5.98
N LYS A 75 -6.88 -5.03 6.19
CA LYS A 75 -6.99 -5.96 7.34
C LYS A 75 -5.90 -7.02 7.33
N TRP A 76 -5.57 -7.56 6.15
CA TRP A 76 -4.51 -8.54 6.01
C TRP A 76 -3.14 -7.95 6.38
N VAL A 77 -2.83 -6.72 5.94
CA VAL A 77 -1.59 -6.03 6.33
C VAL A 77 -1.50 -5.78 7.83
N LEU A 78 -2.61 -5.40 8.47
CA LEU A 78 -2.65 -5.20 9.91
C LEU A 78 -2.49 -6.52 10.69
N LYS A 79 -3.11 -7.61 10.20
CA LYS A 79 -3.00 -8.94 10.81
C LYS A 79 -1.67 -9.62 10.55
N SER A 80 -1.05 -9.37 9.39
CA SER A 80 0.13 -10.10 8.97
C SER A 80 1.31 -9.85 9.91
N LYS A 81 1.31 -8.74 10.68
CA LYS A 81 2.21 -8.49 11.81
C LYS A 81 1.64 -7.51 12.87
N ALA A 82 0.77 -8.02 13.74
CA ALA A 82 0.63 -7.52 15.12
C ALA A 82 1.68 -8.19 16.03
#